data_AF-M5RW41-F1
#
_entry.id   AF-M5RW41-F1
#
_cell.length_a   1.000
_cell.length_b   1.000
_cell.length_c   1.000
_cell.angle_alpha   90.00
_cell.angle_beta   90.00
_cell.angle_gamma   90.00
#
_symmetry.space_group_name_H-M   'P 1'
#
loop_
_entity.id
_entity.type
_entity.pdbx_description
1 polymer ?
#
loop_
_entity_poly.entity_id
_entity_poly.type
_entity_poly.pdbx_seq_one_letter_code
_entity_poly.pdbx_strand_id
1 'polypeptide(L)' 'MNTSELSALPVSEKLRIVTQLWDEIASSPEHIMVPPDVICEASRRSAELDADPSVAIDEDELWRRVDG' A
#
# COMPACT_ATOMS: atom_id res chain seq x y z
N MET A 1 -12.73 18.64 -8.26
CA MET A 1 -11.76 19.08 -7.25
C MET A 1 -10.37 18.98 -7.86
N ASN A 2 -9.59 20.06 -7.84
CA ASN A 2 -8.21 20.05 -8.31
C ASN A 2 -7.24 19.74 -7.15
N THR A 3 -5.98 19.44 -7.46
CA THR A 3 -4.97 19.08 -6.45
C THR A 3 -4.63 20.22 -5.49
N SER A 4 -4.81 21.48 -5.91
CA SER A 4 -4.64 22.65 -5.06
C SER A 4 -5.70 22.73 -3.96
N GLU A 5 -6.96 22.42 -4.28
CA GLU A 5 -8.05 22.33 -3.31
C GLU A 5 -7.83 21.20 -2.31
N LEU A 6 -7.41 20.01 -2.78
CA LEU A 6 -7.03 18.89 -1.91
C LEU A 6 -5.89 19.26 -0.96
N SER A 7 -4.92 20.04 -1.44
CA SER A 7 -3.76 20.44 -0.64
C SER A 7 -4.12 21.41 0.50
N ALA A 8 -5.19 22.18 0.36
CA ALA A 8 -5.65 23.13 1.36
C ALA A 8 -6.44 22.49 2.51
N LEU A 9 -6.85 21.23 2.38
CA LEU A 9 -7.62 20.52 3.42
C LEU A 9 -6.78 20.26 4.69
N PRO A 10 -7.42 20.11 5.86
CA PRO A 10 -6.78 19.51 7.03
C PRO A 10 -6.29 18.08 6.73
N VAL A 11 -5.22 17.64 7.40
CA VAL A 11 -4.64 16.30 7.19
C VAL A 11 -5.66 15.19 7.41
N SER A 12 -6.50 15.30 8.45
CA SER A 12 -7.56 14.33 8.74
C SER A 12 -8.53 14.16 7.57
N GLU A 13 -8.90 15.26 6.92
CA GLU A 13 -9.82 15.24 5.80
C GLU A 13 -9.16 14.67 4.53
N LYS A 14 -7.87 14.97 4.30
CA LYS A 14 -7.10 14.32 3.24
C LYS A 14 -7.06 12.81 3.42
N LEU A 15 -6.75 12.36 4.64
CA LEU A 15 -6.68 10.93 4.96
C LEU A 15 -8.04 10.27 4.74
N ARG A 16 -9.14 10.89 5.19
CA ARG A 16 -10.50 10.39 4.97
C ARG A 16 -10.80 10.18 3.48
N ILE A 17 -10.45 11.16 2.65
CA ILE A 17 -10.66 11.08 1.19
C ILE A 17 -9.77 9.98 0.58
N VAL A 18 -8.50 9.89 0.96
CA VAL A 18 -7.58 8.86 0.47
C VAL A 18 -8.10 7.46 0.81
N THR A 19 -8.56 7.23 2.04
CA THR A 19 -9.14 5.95 2.45
C THR A 19 -10.38 5.62 1.63
N GLN A 20 -11.30 6.58 1.46
CA GLN A 20 -12.50 6.36 0.65
C GLN A 20 -12.16 6.01 -0.81
N LEU A 21 -11.22 6.73 -1.43
CA LEU A 21 -10.77 6.43 -2.79
C LEU A 21 -10.13 5.05 -2.89
N TRP A 22 -9.42 4.63 -1.84
CA TRP A 22 -8.82 3.30 -1.78
C TRP A 22 -9.88 2.19 -1.76
N ASP A 23 -10.94 2.36 -0.97
CA ASP A 23 -12.08 1.44 -0.92
C ASP A 23 -12.82 1.37 -2.26
N GLU A 24 -12.99 2.52 -2.92
CA GLU A 24 -13.61 2.61 -4.25
C GLU A 24 -12.76 1.90 -5.33
N ILE A 25 -11.43 2.09 -5.31
CA ILE A 25 -10.50 1.38 -6.21
C ILE A 25 -10.60 -0.13 -5.99
N ALA A 26 -10.59 -0.58 -4.73
CA ALA A 26 -10.68 -2.01 -4.40
C ALA A 26 -12.02 -2.63 -4.81
N SER A 27 -13.10 -1.84 -4.81
CA SER A 27 -14.44 -2.26 -5.20
C SER A 27 -14.70 -2.13 -6.71
N SER A 28 -13.79 -1.52 -7.45
CA SER A 28 -13.95 -1.29 -8.88
C SER A 28 -13.85 -2.60 -9.66
N PRO A 29 -14.76 -2.86 -10.62
CA PRO A 29 -14.64 -3.99 -11.54
C PRO A 29 -13.61 -3.72 -12.66
N GLU A 30 -13.00 -2.53 -12.69
CA GLU A 30 -12.00 -2.16 -13.68
C GLU A 30 -10.74 -3.02 -13.50
N HIS A 31 -10.40 -3.76 -14.55
CA HIS A 31 -9.22 -4.63 -14.53
C HIS A 31 -7.96 -3.84 -14.90
N ILE A 32 -7.11 -3.61 -13.91
CA ILE A 32 -5.79 -3.02 -14.14
C ILE A 32 -4.85 -4.12 -14.62
N MET A 33 -4.29 -3.94 -15.82
CA MET A 33 -3.26 -4.82 -16.34
C MET A 33 -1.98 -4.65 -15.51
N VAL A 34 -1.64 -5.66 -14.72
CA VAL A 34 -0.40 -5.67 -13.94
C VAL A 34 0.78 -5.93 -14.88
N PRO A 35 1.79 -5.05 -14.94
CA PRO A 35 2.96 -5.27 -15.80
C PRO A 35 3.69 -6.56 -15.43
N PRO A 36 4.24 -7.32 -16.40
CA PRO A 36 4.93 -8.57 -16.13
C PRO A 36 6.06 -8.45 -15.11
N ASP A 37 6.82 -7.35 -15.14
CA ASP A 37 7.94 -7.12 -14.22
C ASP A 37 7.49 -7.01 -12.75
N VAL A 38 6.29 -6.48 -12.51
CA VAL A 38 5.71 -6.41 -11.16
C VAL A 38 5.39 -7.81 -10.64
N ILE A 39 4.85 -8.68 -11.50
CA ILE A 39 4.54 -10.07 -11.15
C ILE A 39 5.84 -10.86 -10.89
N CYS A 40 6.85 -10.68 -11.74
CA CYS A 40 8.16 -11.31 -11.58
C CYS A 40 8.81 -10.91 -10.24
N GLU A 41 8.81 -9.62 -9.91
CA GLU A 41 9.38 -9.13 -8.66
C GLU A 41 8.61 -9.61 -7.44
N ALA A 42 7.28 -9.60 -7.48
CA ALA A 42 6.44 -10.13 -6.39
C ALA A 42 6.71 -11.62 -6.15
N SER A 43 6.83 -12.40 -7.23
CA SER A 43 7.14 -13.84 -7.16
C SER A 43 8.54 -14.08 -6.57
N ARG A 44 9.54 -13.29 -6.98
CA ARG A 44 10.90 -13.37 -6.44
C ARG A 44 10.93 -13.09 -4.94
N ARG A 45 10.27 -12.01 -4.48
CA ARG A 45 10.20 -11.64 -3.06
C ARG A 45 9.49 -12.70 -2.21
N SER A 46 8.42 -13.29 -2.74
CA SER A 46 7.74 -14.40 -2.06
C SER A 46 8.66 -15.58 -1.87
N ALA A 47 9.37 -16.00 -2.93
CA ALA A 47 10.31 -17.12 -2.84
C ALA A 47 11.49 -16.84 -1.90
N GLU A 48 11.96 -15.59 -1.83
CA GLU A 48 12.99 -15.17 -0.88
C GLU A 48 12.50 -15.23 0.57
N LEU A 49 11.27 -14.77 0.84
CA LEU A 49 10.67 -14.87 2.16
C LEU A 49 10.44 -16.34 2.58
N ASP A 50 10.01 -17.19 1.66
CA ASP A 50 9.84 -18.63 1.91
C ASP A 50 11.17 -19.33 2.20
N ALA A 51 12.25 -18.90 1.53
CA ALA A 51 13.58 -19.46 1.71
C ALA A 51 14.27 -18.96 2.98
N ASP A 52 14.07 -17.69 3.34
CA ASP A 52 14.62 -17.07 4.54
C ASP A 52 13.62 -16.09 5.18
N PRO A 53 12.79 -16.57 6.12
CA PRO A 53 11.83 -15.72 6.83
C PRO A 53 12.47 -14.58 7.63
N SER A 54 13.77 -14.65 7.95
CA SER A 54 14.46 -13.63 8.75
C SER A 54 14.69 -12.31 8.01
N VAL A 55 14.47 -12.29 6.69
CA VAL A 55 14.55 -11.07 5.87
C VAL A 55 13.36 -10.12 6.11
N ALA A 56 12.29 -10.61 6.74
CA ALA A 56 11.12 -9.83 7.10
C ALA A 56 10.99 -9.67 8.62
N ILE A 57 10.16 -8.71 9.01
CA ILE A 57 9.76 -8.51 10.41
C ILE A 57 8.28 -8.87 10.56
N ASP A 58 7.92 -9.35 11.74
CA ASP A 58 6.52 -9.53 12.10
C ASP A 58 5.84 -8.19 12.41
N GLU A 59 4.52 -8.25 12.60
CA GLU A 59 3.68 -7.09 12.92
C GLU A 59 4.11 -6.42 14.23
N ASP A 60 4.51 -7.21 15.24
CA ASP A 60 4.93 -6.70 16.54
C ASP A 60 6.21 -5.85 16.42
N GLU A 61 7.21 -6.32 15.68
CA GLU A 61 8.44 -5.58 15.40
C GLU A 61 8.20 -4.37 14.48
N LEU A 62 7.28 -4.47 13.52
CA LEU A 62 6.90 -3.34 12.67
C LEU A 62 6.37 -2.18 13.51
N TRP A 63 5.38 -2.43 14.38
CA TRP A 63 4.76 -1.38 15.18
C TRP A 63 5.72 -0.82 16.23
N ARG A 64 6.59 -1.66 16.81
CA ARG A 64 7.65 -1.19 17.72
C ARG A 64 8.55 -0.14 17.07
N ARG A 65 8.86 -0.26 15.78
CA ARG A 65 9.66 0.73 15.03
C ARG A 65 8.89 2.01 14.69
N VAL A 66 7.58 1.90 14.47
CA VAL A 66 6.72 3.05 14.19
C VAL A 66 6.50 3.89 15.45
N ASP A 67 6.34 3.24 16.60
CA ASP A 67 6.03 3.89 17.87
C ASP A 67 7.26 4.57 18.52
N GLY A 68 8.47 4.09 18.22
CA GLY A 68 9.75 4.68 18.69
C GLY A 68 10.26 4.12 20.00
#